data_AF-A0A9J7M768-F1
#
_entry.id   AF-A0A9J7M768-F1
#
_cell.length_a   1.000
_cell.length_b   1.000
_cell.length_c   1.000
_cell.angle_alpha   90.00
_cell.angle_beta   90.00
_cell.angle_gamma   90.00
#
_symmetry.space_group_name_H-M   'P 1'
#
loop_
_entity.id
_entity.type
_entity.pdbx_description
1 polymer ?
#
loop_
_entity_poly.entity_id
_entity_poly.type
_entity_poly.pdbx_seq_one_letter_code
_entity_poly.pdbx_strand_id
1 'polypeptide(L)'
;MGTMTVKPQDTAMALGAALGCDTSNTAAMVECIRSKDTNTVYSASRSRDISAPPDSIYKFVPTVDGVFLPKTPQELLLEGNFERRDYMLGIVSSEGSVLGTSTLNSIHTQADFEAVAADKLRIFEENAARVTQTVVSEYGSDGHGNHGISYAERAARFYGDWRFAVPPIEDAADYSRYHGGTYFYYFAPRPSFSSRPSYIQAAHGDEKYFLFGPEYNGKTVTSVEVELSTRMMVYFSNFMKTGNPNRPNAVPVTWPAYDELGRQYLQLGGMSLSSVTSDLYPRQRFFLGQVIPAMISHSHKAAPAMTPTKEPATTVDSHRSTTPPGGIAALLQQLQGTQYALVGIIIALVMVLSGLVCIVGRRLGTTKKLVTKSSDEKTMSYHNGNIDTSL
;
A
#
# COMPACT_ATOMS: atom_id res chain seq x y z
N MET A 1 0.98 -9.42 -5.90
CA MET A 1 -0.06 -8.70 -6.68
C MET A 1 0.58 -8.06 -7.91
N GLY A 2 0.11 -8.40 -9.13
CA GLY A 2 0.23 -7.61 -10.36
C GLY A 2 1.59 -7.36 -11.02
N THR A 3 2.73 -7.68 -10.40
CA THR A 3 4.09 -7.52 -10.97
C THR A 3 4.72 -8.82 -11.44
N MET A 4 4.01 -9.94 -11.31
CA MET A 4 4.44 -11.23 -11.80
C MET A 4 3.28 -11.91 -12.51
N THR A 5 3.61 -12.86 -13.37
CA THR A 5 2.64 -13.72 -14.03
C THR A 5 3.05 -15.18 -13.86
N VAL A 6 2.08 -16.06 -13.68
CA VAL A 6 2.25 -17.52 -13.79
C VAL A 6 1.94 -18.02 -15.20
N LYS A 7 1.57 -17.11 -16.11
CA LYS A 7 1.27 -17.37 -17.53
C LYS A 7 2.22 -16.59 -18.47
N PRO A 8 3.55 -16.58 -18.25
CA PRO A 8 4.48 -15.81 -19.10
C PRO A 8 4.50 -16.31 -20.56
N GLN A 9 4.20 -17.59 -20.78
CA GLN A 9 4.16 -18.21 -22.09
C GLN A 9 3.09 -17.58 -23.00
N ASP A 10 1.92 -17.20 -22.45
CA ASP A 10 0.83 -16.60 -23.23
C ASP A 10 1.28 -15.32 -23.94
N THR A 11 2.03 -14.47 -23.23
CA THR A 11 2.57 -13.23 -23.80
C THR A 11 3.67 -13.51 -24.82
N ALA A 12 4.54 -14.49 -24.56
CA ALA A 12 5.60 -14.88 -25.47
C ALA A 12 5.03 -15.44 -26.80
N MET A 13 3.97 -16.25 -26.72
CA MET A 13 3.26 -16.76 -27.90
C MET A 13 2.55 -15.64 -28.67
N ALA A 14 1.90 -14.70 -27.98
CA ALA A 14 1.29 -13.54 -28.62
C ALA A 14 2.33 -12.67 -29.35
N LEU A 15 3.54 -12.50 -28.78
CA LEU A 15 4.66 -11.84 -29.46
C LEU A 15 5.15 -12.61 -30.68
N GLY A 16 5.32 -13.94 -30.56
CA GLY A 16 5.69 -14.80 -31.68
C GLY A 16 4.71 -14.67 -32.84
N ALA A 17 3.41 -14.77 -32.55
CA ALA A 17 2.35 -14.60 -33.54
C ALA A 17 2.38 -13.21 -34.20
N ALA A 18 2.53 -12.14 -33.41
CA ALA A 18 2.63 -10.77 -33.92
C ALA A 18 3.84 -10.53 -34.85
N LEU A 19 4.90 -11.33 -34.68
CA LEU A 19 6.12 -11.30 -35.50
C LEU A 19 6.07 -12.28 -36.70
N GLY A 20 4.94 -12.96 -36.90
CA GLY A 20 4.77 -13.98 -37.94
C GLY A 20 5.61 -15.23 -37.71
N CYS A 21 5.94 -15.55 -36.46
CA CYS A 21 6.61 -16.79 -36.08
C CYS A 21 5.60 -17.92 -35.84
N ASP A 22 5.98 -19.14 -36.19
CA ASP A 22 5.22 -20.33 -35.81
C ASP A 22 5.27 -20.49 -34.28
N THR A 23 4.09 -20.57 -33.65
CA THR A 23 3.92 -20.68 -32.20
C THR A 23 3.60 -22.11 -31.75
N SER A 24 3.48 -23.07 -32.68
CA SER A 24 3.20 -24.47 -32.36
C SER A 24 4.37 -25.19 -31.69
N ASN A 25 5.59 -24.72 -31.93
CA ASN A 25 6.81 -25.23 -31.32
C ASN A 25 7.60 -24.08 -30.67
N THR A 26 7.81 -24.15 -29.37
CA THR A 26 8.44 -23.07 -28.59
C THR A 26 9.90 -22.82 -28.98
N ALA A 27 10.66 -23.86 -29.33
CA ALA A 27 12.05 -23.70 -29.76
C ALA A 27 12.15 -23.00 -31.12
N ALA A 28 11.32 -23.41 -32.08
CA ALA A 28 11.23 -22.76 -33.39
C ALA A 28 10.74 -21.31 -33.28
N MET A 29 9.76 -21.06 -32.41
CA MET A 29 9.27 -19.72 -32.11
C MET A 29 10.39 -18.81 -31.59
N VAL A 30 11.17 -19.27 -30.61
CA VAL A 30 12.28 -18.50 -30.03
C VAL A 30 13.35 -18.21 -31.09
N GLU A 31 13.71 -19.19 -31.91
CA GLU A 31 14.69 -18.99 -32.98
C GLU A 31 14.19 -17.98 -34.03
N CYS A 32 12.91 -18.08 -34.42
CA CYS A 32 12.30 -17.11 -35.31
C CYS A 32 12.31 -15.70 -34.71
N ILE A 33 11.97 -15.52 -33.43
CA ILE A 33 12.01 -14.21 -32.76
C ILE A 33 13.44 -13.67 -32.75
N ARG A 34 14.45 -14.49 -32.46
CA ARG A 34 15.87 -14.11 -32.47
C ARG A 34 16.38 -13.69 -33.85
N SER A 35 15.77 -14.21 -34.92
CA SER A 35 16.11 -13.82 -36.30
C SER A 35 15.56 -12.44 -36.70
N LYS A 36 14.63 -11.86 -35.91
CA LYS A 36 14.04 -10.55 -36.20
C LYS A 36 14.95 -9.41 -35.76
N ASP A 37 14.83 -8.29 -36.46
CA ASP A 37 15.46 -7.03 -36.05
C ASP A 37 14.98 -6.56 -34.66
N THR A 38 15.87 -5.97 -33.88
CA THR A 38 15.60 -5.55 -32.50
C THR A 38 14.50 -4.50 -32.42
N ASN A 39 14.45 -3.52 -33.34
CA ASN A 39 13.39 -2.51 -33.35
C ASN A 39 12.05 -3.12 -33.71
N THR A 40 12.04 -4.14 -34.57
CA THR A 40 10.84 -4.90 -34.91
C THR A 40 10.29 -5.63 -33.68
N VAL A 41 11.13 -6.38 -32.96
CA VAL A 41 10.74 -7.07 -31.72
C VAL A 41 10.26 -6.06 -30.66
N TYR A 42 11.00 -4.96 -30.49
CA TYR A 42 10.66 -3.92 -29.52
C TYR A 42 9.31 -3.26 -29.84
N SER A 43 9.07 -2.90 -31.09
CA SER A 43 7.81 -2.27 -31.52
C SER A 43 6.63 -3.23 -31.34
N ALA A 44 6.79 -4.50 -31.73
CA ALA A 44 5.78 -5.53 -31.50
C ALA A 44 5.48 -5.70 -30.00
N SER A 45 6.52 -5.81 -29.15
CA SER A 45 6.37 -5.96 -27.69
C SER A 45 5.55 -4.84 -27.05
N ARG A 46 5.60 -3.63 -27.61
CA ARG A 46 4.84 -2.46 -27.14
C ARG A 46 3.45 -2.33 -27.76
N SER A 47 3.15 -3.02 -28.86
CA SER A 47 1.87 -2.92 -29.57
C SER A 47 0.67 -3.25 -28.66
N ARG A 48 -0.40 -2.46 -28.74
CA ARG A 48 -1.65 -2.72 -28.01
C ARG A 48 -2.35 -4.01 -28.44
N ASP A 49 -1.97 -4.57 -29.58
CA ASP A 49 -2.51 -5.83 -30.10
C ASP A 49 -2.03 -7.06 -29.33
N ILE A 50 -0.90 -6.92 -28.61
CA ILE A 50 -0.42 -7.94 -27.69
C ILE A 50 -1.03 -7.67 -26.32
N SER A 51 -1.98 -8.51 -25.92
CA SER A 51 -2.54 -8.50 -24.57
C SER A 51 -1.51 -9.00 -23.56
N ALA A 52 -1.51 -8.37 -22.39
CA ALA A 52 -0.88 -8.94 -21.21
C ALA A 52 -1.67 -10.18 -20.75
N PRO A 53 -1.07 -11.12 -20.01
CA PRO A 53 -1.76 -12.32 -19.59
C PRO A 53 -2.89 -11.97 -18.62
N PRO A 54 -3.91 -12.84 -18.45
CA PRO A 54 -5.09 -12.54 -17.64
C PRO A 54 -4.76 -12.11 -16.21
N ASP A 55 -3.71 -12.70 -15.63
CA ASP A 55 -3.24 -12.52 -14.25
C ASP A 55 -2.29 -11.33 -14.05
N SER A 56 -1.95 -10.58 -15.10
CA SER A 56 -1.00 -9.46 -15.03
C SER A 56 -1.47 -8.25 -15.81
N ILE A 57 -1.27 -7.07 -15.24
CA ILE A 57 -1.53 -5.78 -15.91
C ILE A 57 -0.42 -5.40 -16.92
N TYR A 58 0.71 -6.12 -16.93
CA TYR A 58 1.86 -5.89 -17.82
C TYR A 58 2.21 -7.15 -18.61
N LYS A 59 2.80 -6.99 -19.79
CA LYS A 59 3.09 -8.07 -20.74
C LYS A 59 4.30 -8.92 -20.30
N PHE A 60 5.46 -8.29 -20.24
CA PHE A 60 6.73 -8.95 -19.91
C PHE A 60 7.15 -8.53 -18.51
N VAL A 61 6.92 -9.42 -17.54
CA VAL A 61 7.24 -9.20 -16.13
C VAL A 61 7.96 -10.42 -15.55
N PRO A 62 8.64 -10.30 -14.39
CA PRO A 62 9.22 -11.45 -13.70
C PRO A 62 8.21 -12.57 -13.48
N THR A 63 8.69 -13.82 -13.45
CA THR A 63 7.90 -15.02 -13.20
C THR A 63 8.64 -15.92 -12.21
N VAL A 64 7.90 -16.78 -11.52
CA VAL A 64 8.48 -17.82 -10.65
C VAL A 64 9.03 -18.91 -11.57
N ASP A 65 10.34 -18.88 -11.81
CA ASP A 65 11.03 -19.73 -12.78
C ASP A 65 11.62 -21.00 -12.15
N GLY A 66 11.63 -21.11 -10.81
CA GLY A 66 12.22 -22.23 -10.09
C GLY A 66 13.75 -22.17 -9.98
N VAL A 67 14.39 -21.14 -10.56
CA VAL A 67 15.85 -21.00 -10.61
C VAL A 67 16.29 -19.70 -9.94
N PHE A 68 15.90 -18.55 -10.50
CA PHE A 68 16.15 -17.24 -9.88
C PHE A 68 15.13 -16.95 -8.77
N LEU A 69 13.85 -17.20 -9.04
CA LEU A 69 12.74 -17.13 -8.09
C LEU A 69 12.15 -18.53 -7.88
N PRO A 70 12.52 -19.24 -6.79
CA PRO A 70 11.98 -20.57 -6.51
C PRO A 70 10.52 -20.55 -6.02
N LYS A 71 10.06 -19.43 -5.48
CA LYS A 71 8.69 -19.16 -5.01
C LYS A 71 8.32 -17.70 -5.28
N THR A 72 7.09 -17.32 -4.96
CA THR A 72 6.71 -15.90 -5.03
C THR A 72 7.51 -15.07 -3.99
N PRO A 73 7.81 -13.79 -4.27
CA PRO A 73 8.47 -12.91 -3.30
C PRO A 73 7.73 -12.82 -1.96
N GLN A 74 6.39 -12.87 -1.97
CA GLN A 74 5.61 -12.87 -0.73
C GLN A 74 5.86 -14.12 0.12
N GLU A 75 5.88 -15.31 -0.50
CA GLU A 75 6.19 -16.54 0.22
C GLU A 75 7.62 -16.52 0.76
N LEU A 76 8.58 -16.08 -0.05
CA LEU A 76 9.98 -15.96 0.37
C LEU A 76 10.15 -14.98 1.55
N LEU A 77 9.45 -13.84 1.49
CA LEU A 77 9.44 -12.83 2.55
C LEU A 77 8.83 -13.39 3.84
N LEU A 78 7.66 -14.03 3.75
CA LEU A 78 6.97 -14.62 4.90
C LEU A 78 7.75 -15.79 5.52
N GLU A 79 8.50 -16.55 4.73
CA GLU A 79 9.37 -17.64 5.20
C GLU A 79 10.72 -17.14 5.74
N GLY A 80 11.05 -15.86 5.57
CA GLY A 80 12.38 -15.34 5.93
C GLY A 80 13.50 -15.84 5.01
N ASN A 81 13.17 -16.35 3.82
CA ASN A 81 14.07 -16.94 2.84
C ASN A 81 14.57 -15.88 1.83
N PHE A 82 15.32 -14.92 2.35
CA PHE A 82 15.95 -13.85 1.57
C PHE A 82 17.20 -13.36 2.30
N GLU A 83 18.04 -12.62 1.59
CA GLU A 83 19.22 -12.00 2.18
C GLU A 83 18.81 -10.82 3.08
N ARG A 84 19.14 -10.93 4.36
CA ARG A 84 18.78 -9.91 5.36
C ARG A 84 19.80 -8.78 5.33
N ARG A 85 19.33 -7.59 5.00
CA ARG A 85 20.11 -6.35 4.87
C ARG A 85 19.31 -5.20 5.49
N ASP A 86 20.00 -4.11 5.83
CA ASP A 86 19.29 -2.87 6.12
C ASP A 86 18.46 -2.49 4.88
N TYR A 87 17.21 -2.07 5.10
CA TYR A 87 16.27 -1.82 4.03
C TYR A 87 15.56 -0.48 4.20
N MET A 88 15.81 0.44 3.27
CA MET A 88 15.08 1.70 3.17
C MET A 88 14.12 1.63 1.99
N LEU A 89 12.84 1.89 2.26
CA LEU A 89 11.78 1.91 1.27
C LEU A 89 10.76 2.98 1.63
N GLY A 90 9.84 3.26 0.71
CA GLY A 90 8.82 4.26 0.96
C GLY A 90 7.93 4.46 -0.24
N ILE A 91 7.04 5.42 -0.11
CA ILE A 91 6.01 5.74 -1.11
C ILE A 91 5.83 7.24 -1.22
N VAL A 92 5.18 7.67 -2.30
CA VAL A 92 4.71 9.04 -2.47
C VAL A 92 3.21 9.18 -2.17
N SER A 93 2.76 10.40 -1.89
CA SER A 93 1.35 10.67 -1.54
C SER A 93 0.34 10.47 -2.66
N SER A 94 0.78 10.41 -3.92
CA SER A 94 -0.11 10.30 -5.08
C SER A 94 0.42 9.30 -6.10
N GLU A 95 0.74 8.09 -5.65
CA GLU A 95 1.25 7.00 -6.49
C GLU A 95 0.38 6.71 -7.73
N GLY A 96 -0.94 6.80 -7.60
CA GLY A 96 -1.85 6.53 -8.72
C GLY A 96 -1.79 7.55 -9.86
N SER A 97 -1.01 8.62 -9.71
CA SER A 97 -0.61 9.49 -10.84
C SER A 97 0.05 8.73 -11.99
N VAL A 98 0.56 7.52 -11.75
CA VAL A 98 1.07 6.59 -12.77
C VAL A 98 0.00 6.14 -13.78
N LEU A 99 -1.30 6.36 -13.51
CA LEU A 99 -2.36 6.25 -14.52
C LEU A 99 -2.12 7.20 -15.70
N GLY A 100 -1.37 8.29 -15.48
CA GLY A 100 -1.05 9.28 -16.48
C GLY A 100 -2.13 10.34 -16.64
N THR A 101 -1.70 11.55 -16.99
CA THR A 101 -2.57 12.73 -17.10
C THR A 101 -3.69 12.54 -18.12
N SER A 102 -3.43 11.86 -19.25
CA SER A 102 -4.44 11.61 -20.27
C SER A 102 -5.60 10.77 -19.75
N THR A 103 -5.31 9.69 -19.00
CA THR A 103 -6.34 8.82 -18.42
C THR A 103 -7.08 9.52 -17.30
N LEU A 104 -6.37 10.23 -16.42
CA LEU A 104 -7.03 10.98 -15.33
C LEU A 104 -7.97 12.05 -15.88
N ASN A 105 -7.57 12.75 -16.95
CA ASN A 105 -8.40 13.79 -17.57
C ASN A 105 -9.64 13.24 -18.29
N SER A 106 -9.71 11.94 -18.59
CA SER A 106 -10.89 11.33 -19.22
C SER A 106 -11.91 10.79 -18.23
N ILE A 107 -11.66 10.87 -16.92
CA ILE A 107 -12.52 10.31 -15.88
C ILE A 107 -13.42 11.42 -15.30
N HIS A 108 -14.68 11.45 -15.71
CA HIS A 108 -15.64 12.49 -15.31
C HIS A 108 -16.83 11.94 -14.53
N THR A 109 -17.13 10.66 -14.66
CA THR A 109 -18.29 10.00 -14.08
C THR A 109 -17.90 8.77 -13.26
N GLN A 110 -18.84 8.24 -12.49
CA GLN A 110 -18.65 6.97 -11.79
C GLN A 110 -18.38 5.82 -12.78
N ALA A 111 -19.07 5.80 -13.92
CA ALA A 111 -18.88 4.78 -14.95
C ALA A 111 -17.45 4.83 -15.54
N ASP A 112 -16.88 6.02 -15.71
CA ASP A 112 -15.48 6.14 -16.17
C ASP A 112 -14.50 5.58 -15.13
N PHE A 113 -14.73 5.85 -13.84
CA PHE A 113 -13.93 5.28 -12.76
C PHE A 113 -14.07 3.75 -12.70
N GLU A 114 -15.30 3.24 -12.75
CA GLU A 114 -15.60 1.81 -12.78
C GLU A 114 -14.89 1.10 -13.94
N ALA A 115 -14.89 1.70 -15.13
CA ALA A 115 -14.20 1.14 -16.30
C ALA A 115 -12.68 1.06 -16.09
N VAL A 116 -12.07 2.09 -15.50
CA VAL A 116 -10.65 2.08 -15.16
C VAL A 116 -10.35 1.05 -14.06
N ALA A 117 -11.19 0.96 -13.02
CA ALA A 117 -11.03 -0.04 -11.97
C ALA A 117 -11.14 -1.46 -12.55
N ALA A 118 -12.14 -1.73 -13.39
CA ALA A 118 -12.35 -3.02 -14.04
C ALA A 118 -11.13 -3.45 -14.88
N ASP A 119 -10.56 -2.54 -15.67
CA ASP A 119 -9.34 -2.80 -16.46
C ASP A 119 -8.16 -3.19 -15.56
N LYS A 120 -7.97 -2.50 -14.44
CA LYS A 120 -6.86 -2.78 -13.51
C LYS A 120 -7.08 -4.03 -12.67
N LEU A 121 -8.31 -4.33 -12.31
CA LEU A 121 -8.68 -5.45 -11.45
C LEU A 121 -8.97 -6.74 -12.22
N ARG A 122 -8.80 -6.76 -13.55
CA ARG A 122 -8.91 -7.99 -14.35
C ARG A 122 -7.97 -9.12 -13.88
N ILE A 123 -6.90 -8.79 -13.16
CA ILE A 123 -5.98 -9.77 -12.59
C ILE A 123 -6.62 -10.69 -11.55
N PHE A 124 -7.80 -10.32 -11.05
CA PHE A 124 -8.61 -11.16 -10.17
C PHE A 124 -9.47 -12.17 -10.96
N GLU A 125 -9.29 -12.26 -12.28
CA GLU A 125 -9.90 -13.22 -13.20
C GLU A 125 -11.43 -13.35 -12.97
N GLU A 126 -11.93 -14.51 -12.57
CA GLU A 126 -13.35 -14.76 -12.35
C GLU A 126 -13.96 -13.89 -11.24
N ASN A 127 -13.13 -13.33 -10.34
CA ASN A 127 -13.57 -12.45 -9.27
C ASN A 127 -13.52 -10.96 -9.65
N ALA A 128 -13.00 -10.61 -10.84
CA ALA A 128 -12.74 -9.22 -11.24
C ALA A 128 -13.96 -8.31 -11.11
N ALA A 129 -15.15 -8.75 -11.56
CA ALA A 129 -16.37 -7.96 -11.47
C ALA A 129 -16.76 -7.65 -10.01
N ARG A 130 -16.70 -8.64 -9.12
CA ARG A 130 -17.05 -8.50 -7.70
C ARG A 130 -16.03 -7.63 -6.95
N VAL A 131 -14.75 -7.83 -7.22
CA VAL A 131 -13.68 -7.00 -6.64
C VAL A 131 -13.82 -5.56 -7.13
N THR A 132 -14.13 -5.33 -8.41
CA THR A 132 -14.38 -4.00 -8.97
C THR A 132 -15.54 -3.30 -8.27
N GLN A 133 -16.69 -3.97 -8.12
CA GLN A 133 -17.84 -3.40 -7.42
C GLN A 133 -17.49 -3.01 -5.98
N THR A 134 -16.71 -3.83 -5.30
CA THR A 134 -16.28 -3.58 -3.90
C THR A 134 -15.34 -2.39 -3.81
N VAL A 135 -14.35 -2.31 -4.70
CA VAL A 135 -13.44 -1.17 -4.79
C VAL A 135 -14.21 0.12 -5.10
N VAL A 136 -15.17 0.06 -6.02
CA VAL A 136 -15.99 1.21 -6.37
C VAL A 136 -16.88 1.62 -5.20
N SER A 137 -17.33 0.70 -4.36
CA SER A 137 -18.04 1.06 -3.13
C SER A 137 -17.13 1.77 -2.12
N GLU A 138 -15.86 1.37 -1.99
CA GLU A 138 -14.93 1.95 -1.01
C GLU A 138 -14.38 3.32 -1.48
N TYR A 139 -14.08 3.47 -2.78
CA TYR A 139 -13.48 4.67 -3.35
C TYR A 139 -14.48 5.57 -4.10
N GLY A 140 -15.68 5.08 -4.39
CA GLY A 140 -16.77 5.80 -5.07
C GLY A 140 -17.48 6.80 -4.16
N SER A 141 -18.53 7.44 -4.69
CA SER A 141 -19.17 8.65 -4.15
C SER A 141 -19.53 8.56 -2.68
N ASP A 142 -20.02 7.40 -2.25
CA ASP A 142 -20.46 7.12 -0.88
C ASP A 142 -19.35 6.57 0.03
N GLY A 143 -18.15 6.39 -0.52
CA GLY A 143 -16.98 5.90 0.18
C GLY A 143 -16.44 6.90 1.20
N HIS A 144 -15.84 6.36 2.27
CA HIS A 144 -15.34 7.15 3.39
C HIS A 144 -14.30 8.18 2.94
N GLY A 145 -14.56 9.46 3.27
CA GLY A 145 -13.62 10.55 3.00
C GLY A 145 -13.57 10.98 1.53
N ASN A 146 -14.54 10.56 0.72
CA ASN A 146 -14.58 10.94 -0.70
C ASN A 146 -15.63 12.00 -1.05
N HIS A 147 -16.36 12.55 -0.09
CA HIS A 147 -17.29 13.66 -0.38
C HIS A 147 -16.53 14.87 -0.97
N GLY A 148 -17.04 15.41 -2.09
CA GLY A 148 -16.41 16.54 -2.80
C GLY A 148 -15.19 16.19 -3.66
N ILE A 149 -14.81 14.90 -3.73
CA ILE A 149 -13.65 14.44 -4.50
C ILE A 149 -14.07 14.04 -5.93
N SER A 150 -13.29 14.47 -6.92
CA SER A 150 -13.51 14.13 -8.34
C SER A 150 -13.32 12.62 -8.61
N TYR A 151 -13.99 12.08 -9.64
CA TYR A 151 -13.81 10.68 -10.04
C TYR A 151 -12.37 10.37 -10.48
N ALA A 152 -11.69 11.31 -11.12
CA ALA A 152 -10.28 11.19 -11.46
C ALA A 152 -9.37 11.04 -10.22
N GLU A 153 -9.60 11.85 -9.18
CA GLU A 153 -8.85 11.73 -7.93
C GLU A 153 -9.14 10.40 -7.21
N ARG A 154 -10.39 9.93 -7.22
CA ARG A 154 -10.75 8.62 -6.66
C ARG A 154 -10.05 7.47 -7.37
N ALA A 155 -10.00 7.53 -8.71
CA ALA A 155 -9.27 6.54 -9.52
C ALA A 155 -7.78 6.54 -9.19
N ALA A 156 -7.17 7.73 -9.03
CA ALA A 156 -5.78 7.86 -8.60
C ALA A 156 -5.56 7.32 -7.17
N ARG A 157 -6.45 7.59 -6.21
CA ARG A 157 -6.37 7.05 -4.85
C ARG A 157 -6.45 5.52 -4.87
N PHE A 158 -7.50 4.95 -5.45
CA PHE A 158 -7.66 3.51 -5.60
C PHE A 158 -6.40 2.86 -6.19
N TYR A 159 -5.97 3.34 -7.36
CA TYR A 159 -4.90 2.67 -8.08
C TYR A 159 -3.56 2.83 -7.36
N GLY A 160 -3.30 3.99 -6.75
CA GLY A 160 -2.13 4.22 -5.93
C GLY A 160 -2.10 3.31 -4.70
N ASP A 161 -3.19 3.28 -3.95
CA ASP A 161 -3.35 2.49 -2.73
C ASP A 161 -3.16 1.00 -3.01
N TRP A 162 -3.88 0.48 -4.02
CA TRP A 162 -3.82 -0.93 -4.40
C TRP A 162 -2.47 -1.36 -4.96
N ARG A 163 -1.88 -0.57 -5.85
CA ARG A 163 -0.74 -1.02 -6.65
C ARG A 163 0.62 -0.63 -6.07
N PHE A 164 0.72 0.49 -5.36
CA PHE A 164 2.00 1.11 -5.04
C PHE A 164 2.16 1.54 -3.58
N ALA A 165 1.07 1.82 -2.85
CA ALA A 165 1.16 2.26 -1.47
C ALA A 165 1.01 1.12 -0.45
N VAL A 166 -0.08 0.35 -0.49
CA VAL A 166 -0.30 -0.73 0.49
C VAL A 166 0.74 -1.84 0.41
N PRO A 167 1.13 -2.37 -0.78
CA PRO A 167 2.11 -3.45 -0.86
C PRO A 167 3.44 -3.16 -0.14
N PRO A 168 4.18 -2.06 -0.43
CA PRO A 168 5.44 -1.82 0.27
C PRO A 168 5.27 -1.53 1.77
N ILE A 169 4.11 -1.03 2.23
CA ILE A 169 3.87 -0.87 3.67
C ILE A 169 3.79 -2.23 4.37
N GLU A 170 3.10 -3.20 3.76
CA GLU A 170 3.05 -4.55 4.33
C GLU A 170 4.37 -5.30 4.15
N ASP A 171 5.08 -5.10 3.03
CA ASP A 171 6.42 -5.64 2.85
C ASP A 171 7.39 -5.13 3.93
N ALA A 172 7.31 -3.85 4.30
CA ALA A 172 8.12 -3.28 5.38
C ALA A 172 7.82 -3.95 6.73
N ALA A 173 6.54 -4.22 7.02
CA ALA A 173 6.14 -4.90 8.24
C ALA A 173 6.65 -6.34 8.26
N ASP A 174 6.42 -7.11 7.19
CA ASP A 174 6.88 -8.49 7.07
C ASP A 174 8.42 -8.58 7.13
N TYR A 175 9.14 -7.69 6.45
CA TYR A 175 10.60 -7.65 6.46
C TYR A 175 11.15 -7.31 7.86
N SER A 176 10.52 -6.36 8.57
CA SER A 176 10.97 -5.92 9.89
C SER A 176 10.98 -7.03 10.95
N ARG A 177 10.16 -8.09 10.77
CA ARG A 177 10.17 -9.28 11.64
C ARG A 177 11.51 -10.03 11.61
N TYR A 178 12.26 -9.91 10.51
CA TYR A 178 13.50 -10.64 10.28
C TYR A 178 14.75 -9.75 10.39
N HIS A 179 14.61 -8.42 10.28
CA HIS A 179 15.72 -7.48 10.31
C HIS A 179 15.32 -6.10 10.86
N GLY A 180 15.99 -5.65 11.92
CA GLY A 180 15.68 -4.39 12.62
C GLY A 180 16.17 -3.11 11.92
N GLY A 181 16.93 -3.24 10.83
CA GLY A 181 17.43 -2.12 10.02
C GLY A 181 16.48 -1.66 8.92
N THR A 182 15.16 -1.70 9.17
CA THR A 182 14.15 -1.31 8.18
C THR A 182 13.75 0.15 8.40
N TYR A 183 13.62 0.97 7.36
CA TYR A 183 13.27 2.39 7.47
C TYR A 183 12.25 2.77 6.38
N PHE A 184 11.08 3.24 6.79
CA PHE A 184 10.02 3.62 5.85
C PHE A 184 9.84 5.13 5.74
N TYR A 185 9.72 5.65 4.52
CA TYR A 185 9.38 7.06 4.27
C TYR A 185 8.05 7.25 3.56
N TYR A 186 7.44 8.42 3.81
CA TYR A 186 6.29 8.92 3.07
C TYR A 186 6.62 10.30 2.49
N PHE A 187 6.68 10.42 1.16
CA PHE A 187 6.99 11.68 0.48
C PHE A 187 5.71 12.33 -0.06
N ALA A 188 5.34 13.47 0.50
CA ALA A 188 4.14 14.24 0.12
C ALA A 188 4.38 15.59 -0.61
N PRO A 189 5.57 16.22 -0.58
CA PRO A 189 5.80 17.51 -1.23
C PRO A 189 5.50 17.47 -2.73
N ARG A 190 4.65 18.41 -3.17
CA ARG A 190 4.41 18.64 -4.60
C ARG A 190 5.54 19.52 -5.17
N PRO A 191 6.25 19.08 -6.22
CA PRO A 191 7.26 19.91 -6.87
C PRO A 191 6.64 21.19 -7.45
N SER A 192 7.31 22.33 -7.28
CA SER A 192 6.88 23.66 -7.75
C SER A 192 6.69 23.73 -9.27
N PHE A 193 7.45 22.93 -10.01
CA PHE A 193 7.36 22.80 -11.47
C PHE A 193 6.31 21.78 -11.95
N SER A 194 5.54 21.17 -11.05
CA SER A 194 4.54 20.16 -11.43
C SER A 194 3.38 20.81 -12.20
N SER A 195 3.10 20.28 -13.40
CA SER A 195 1.97 20.68 -14.26
C SER A 195 0.73 19.78 -14.10
N ARG A 196 0.77 18.80 -13.18
CA ARG A 196 -0.33 17.84 -12.95
C ARG A 196 -1.52 18.52 -12.25
N PRO A 197 -2.73 17.94 -12.26
CA PRO A 197 -3.86 18.45 -11.49
C PRO A 197 -3.49 18.69 -10.01
N SER A 198 -4.11 19.68 -9.37
CA SER A 198 -3.77 20.11 -8.00
C SER A 198 -4.01 19.05 -6.94
N TYR A 199 -4.94 18.11 -7.17
CA TYR A 199 -5.18 16.97 -6.28
C TYR A 199 -4.05 15.93 -6.30
N ILE A 200 -3.18 15.94 -7.32
CA ILE A 200 -1.95 15.14 -7.33
C ILE A 200 -0.89 15.93 -6.56
N GLN A 201 -0.50 15.46 -5.37
CA GLN A 201 0.55 16.12 -4.58
C GLN A 201 1.92 15.66 -5.10
N ALA A 202 2.60 14.74 -4.41
CA ALA A 202 3.76 14.06 -4.95
C ALA A 202 3.34 12.92 -5.90
N ALA A 203 3.63 13.09 -7.19
CA ALA A 203 3.36 12.05 -8.19
C ALA A 203 4.42 10.95 -8.15
N HIS A 204 4.09 9.79 -8.73
CA HIS A 204 4.97 8.63 -8.79
C HIS A 204 6.33 9.00 -9.39
N GLY A 205 7.38 8.85 -8.59
CA GLY A 205 8.75 9.16 -8.95
C GLY A 205 9.10 10.65 -8.94
N ASP A 206 8.32 11.52 -8.29
CA ASP A 206 8.69 12.93 -8.09
C ASP A 206 9.80 13.08 -7.02
N GLU A 207 9.89 12.17 -6.05
CA GLU A 207 10.91 12.18 -4.99
C GLU A 207 12.34 12.08 -5.54
N LYS A 208 12.52 11.46 -6.72
CA LYS A 208 13.83 11.35 -7.38
C LYS A 208 14.44 12.72 -7.71
N TYR A 209 13.62 13.75 -7.99
CA TYR A 209 14.13 15.10 -8.26
C TYR A 209 14.77 15.72 -7.01
N PHE A 210 14.40 15.24 -5.82
CA PHE A 210 14.99 15.66 -4.55
C PHE A 210 16.15 14.77 -4.13
N LEU A 211 16.13 13.48 -4.50
CA LEU A 211 17.23 12.56 -4.23
C LEU A 211 18.49 12.84 -5.06
N PHE A 212 18.33 13.22 -6.33
CA PHE A 212 19.46 13.52 -7.23
C PHE A 212 19.74 15.01 -7.37
N GLY A 213 18.98 15.85 -6.65
CA GLY A 213 19.09 17.30 -6.71
C GLY A 213 18.41 17.93 -7.92
N PRO A 214 18.19 19.25 -7.87
CA PRO A 214 17.46 19.99 -8.90
C PRO A 214 18.13 20.01 -10.28
N GLU A 215 19.45 19.83 -10.33
CA GLU A 215 20.23 19.76 -11.57
C GLU A 215 19.89 18.52 -12.41
N TYR A 216 19.38 17.45 -11.79
CA TYR A 216 19.13 16.15 -12.44
C TYR A 216 18.28 16.23 -13.71
N ASN A 217 17.41 17.24 -13.86
CA ASN A 217 16.60 17.44 -15.07
C ASN A 217 16.49 18.91 -15.51
N GLY A 218 17.43 19.77 -15.09
CA GLY A 218 17.46 21.18 -15.46
C GLY A 218 16.19 21.95 -15.08
N LYS A 219 15.54 21.58 -13.98
CA LYS A 219 14.31 22.25 -13.50
C LYS A 219 14.67 23.37 -12.54
N THR A 220 14.03 24.52 -12.70
CA THR A 220 14.06 25.58 -11.69
C THR A 220 13.30 25.11 -10.46
N VAL A 221 13.93 25.19 -9.29
CA VAL A 221 13.33 24.85 -8.00
C VAL A 221 13.42 26.03 -7.03
N THR A 222 12.61 26.00 -5.99
CA THR A 222 12.63 26.98 -4.91
C THR A 222 13.73 26.68 -3.89
N SER A 223 14.11 27.66 -3.07
CA SER A 223 15.07 27.47 -1.98
C SER A 223 14.61 26.41 -0.97
N VAL A 224 13.31 26.33 -0.69
CA VAL A 224 12.70 25.32 0.19
C VAL A 224 12.90 23.92 -0.38
N GLU A 225 12.78 23.75 -1.70
CA GLU A 225 13.00 22.47 -2.37
C GLU A 225 14.49 22.08 -2.40
N VAL A 226 15.40 23.04 -2.54
CA VAL A 226 16.86 22.80 -2.42
C VAL A 226 17.22 22.31 -1.02
N GLU A 227 16.65 22.94 0.01
CA GLU A 227 16.87 22.53 1.39
C GLU A 227 16.31 21.11 1.65
N LEU A 228 15.09 20.84 1.20
CA LEU A 228 14.48 19.51 1.29
C LEU A 228 15.34 18.45 0.59
N SER A 229 15.79 18.74 -0.64
CA SER A 229 16.67 17.86 -1.42
C SER A 229 17.98 17.58 -0.67
N THR A 230 18.62 18.60 -0.12
CA THR A 230 19.85 18.47 0.67
C THR A 230 19.65 17.54 1.86
N ARG A 231 18.57 17.73 2.62
CA ARG A 231 18.24 16.88 3.78
C ARG A 231 17.95 15.43 3.36
N MET A 232 17.21 15.21 2.27
CA MET A 232 16.98 13.87 1.72
C MET A 232 18.30 13.20 1.32
N MET A 233 19.18 13.89 0.62
CA MET A 233 20.51 13.36 0.25
C MET A 233 21.34 12.99 1.49
N VAL A 234 21.25 13.76 2.58
CA VAL A 234 21.93 13.40 3.84
C VAL A 234 21.37 12.09 4.41
N TYR A 235 20.05 11.94 4.57
CA TYR A 235 19.46 10.68 5.06
C TYR A 235 19.81 9.47 4.19
N PHE A 236 19.66 9.61 2.87
CA PHE A 236 19.91 8.51 1.94
C PHE A 236 21.40 8.16 1.87
N SER A 237 22.29 9.14 1.87
CA SER A 237 23.75 8.87 1.89
C SER A 237 24.24 8.31 3.22
N ASN A 238 23.66 8.72 4.34
CA ASN A 238 23.88 8.12 5.65
C ASN A 238 23.52 6.62 5.64
N PHE A 239 22.34 6.30 5.12
CA PHE A 239 21.88 4.92 4.98
C PHE A 239 22.78 4.11 4.04
N MET A 240 23.11 4.62 2.85
CA MET A 240 24.01 3.94 1.92
C MET A 240 25.40 3.64 2.53
N LYS A 241 25.89 4.50 3.43
CA LYS A 241 27.19 4.31 4.10
C LYS A 241 27.15 3.33 5.26
N THR A 242 26.04 3.28 6.01
CA THR A 242 26.04 2.65 7.35
C THR A 242 24.85 1.74 7.66
N GLY A 243 23.88 1.64 6.75
CA GLY A 243 22.60 0.98 7.00
C GLY A 243 21.65 1.76 7.90
N ASN A 244 22.05 2.94 8.40
CA ASN A 244 21.23 3.75 9.29
C ASN A 244 21.15 5.21 8.78
N PRO A 245 19.94 5.75 8.49
CA PRO A 245 19.79 7.07 7.90
C PRO A 245 20.20 8.21 8.85
N ASN A 246 20.38 7.93 10.14
CA ASN A 246 20.67 8.93 11.17
C ASN A 246 22.18 9.19 11.38
N ARG A 247 23.06 8.49 10.65
CA ARG A 247 24.52 8.61 10.83
C ARG A 247 25.29 8.29 9.54
N PRO A 248 26.51 8.83 9.35
CA PRO A 248 27.30 9.59 10.33
C PRO A 248 26.93 11.08 10.41
N ASN A 249 26.32 11.64 9.37
CA ASN A 249 26.03 13.08 9.33
C ASN A 249 24.78 13.39 10.14
N ALA A 250 24.76 14.55 10.80
CA ALA A 250 23.60 15.01 11.56
C ALA A 250 22.36 15.16 10.66
N VAL A 251 21.21 14.78 11.22
CA VAL A 251 19.90 14.85 10.57
C VAL A 251 18.94 15.69 11.42
N PRO A 252 17.94 16.36 10.82
CA PRO A 252 17.07 17.29 11.55
C PRO A 252 16.15 16.60 12.56
N VAL A 253 15.80 15.33 12.32
CA VAL A 253 14.99 14.50 13.22
C VAL A 253 15.47 13.05 13.12
N THR A 254 15.42 12.31 14.22
CA THR A 254 15.72 10.88 14.18
C THR A 254 14.64 10.16 13.38
N TRP A 255 15.04 9.48 12.30
CA TRP A 255 14.20 8.54 11.56
C TRP A 255 14.19 7.20 12.32
N PRO A 256 13.06 6.81 12.93
CA PRO A 256 12.97 5.54 13.66
C PRO A 256 13.07 4.36 12.71
N ALA A 257 13.62 3.25 13.21
CA ALA A 257 13.50 1.97 12.53
C ALA A 257 12.02 1.56 12.48
N TYR A 258 11.59 1.04 11.35
CA TYR A 258 10.26 0.49 11.15
C TYR A 258 10.17 -0.85 11.87
N ASP A 259 9.09 -1.04 12.61
CA ASP A 259 8.73 -2.30 13.24
C ASP A 259 7.23 -2.59 13.00
N GLU A 260 6.86 -3.86 13.05
CA GLU A 260 5.50 -4.31 12.76
C GLU A 260 4.42 -3.71 13.67
N LEU A 261 4.77 -3.38 14.93
CA LEU A 261 3.82 -2.89 15.93
C LEU A 261 3.69 -1.36 15.87
N GLY A 262 4.81 -0.65 15.92
CA GLY A 262 4.87 0.81 15.92
C GLY A 262 4.65 1.42 14.54
N ARG A 263 5.01 0.70 13.47
CA ARG A 263 4.89 1.09 12.05
C ARG A 263 5.29 2.54 11.81
N GLN A 264 6.37 2.96 12.48
CA GLN A 264 6.81 4.34 12.46
C GLN A 264 7.50 4.65 11.12
N TYR A 265 7.18 5.79 10.54
CA TYR A 265 7.76 6.26 9.29
C TYR A 265 8.10 7.74 9.39
N LEU A 266 9.02 8.18 8.52
CA LEU A 266 9.36 9.58 8.38
C LEU A 266 8.60 10.19 7.19
N GLN A 267 7.81 11.23 7.46
CA GLN A 267 7.24 12.07 6.42
C GLN A 267 8.29 13.04 5.89
N LEU A 268 8.76 12.81 4.66
CA LEU A 268 9.70 13.68 3.97
C LEU A 268 8.95 14.93 3.49
N GLY A 269 9.44 16.11 3.89
CA GLY A 269 8.79 17.40 3.65
C GLY A 269 9.07 18.36 4.79
N GLY A 270 8.38 18.19 5.92
CA GLY A 270 8.58 19.02 7.11
C GLY A 270 9.87 18.69 7.87
N MET A 271 10.20 17.40 7.98
CA MET A 271 11.39 16.87 8.68
C MET A 271 11.63 17.47 10.08
N SER A 272 10.54 17.68 10.80
CA SER A 272 10.51 18.05 12.22
C SER A 272 10.10 16.85 13.07
N LEU A 273 10.11 17.00 14.40
CA LEU A 273 9.61 15.95 15.32
C LEU A 273 8.18 15.48 14.98
N SER A 274 7.31 16.38 14.51
CA SER A 274 5.93 16.04 14.10
C SER A 274 5.86 15.31 12.76
N SER A 275 6.99 15.11 12.07
CA SER A 275 7.09 14.37 10.82
C SER A 275 7.34 12.87 11.06
N VAL A 276 7.59 12.45 12.30
CA VAL A 276 7.59 11.03 12.67
C VAL A 276 6.19 10.63 13.07
N THR A 277 5.60 9.75 12.27
CA THR A 277 4.20 9.33 12.37
C THR A 277 4.12 7.81 12.31
N SER A 278 2.95 7.26 12.59
CA SER A 278 2.72 5.81 12.66
C SER A 278 1.53 5.39 11.82
N ASP A 279 1.50 4.11 11.48
CA ASP A 279 0.30 3.41 11.01
C ASP A 279 -0.30 3.98 9.72
N LEU A 280 0.56 4.22 8.73
CA LEU A 280 0.21 4.78 7.43
C LEU A 280 -0.90 3.97 6.70
N TYR A 281 -1.92 4.64 6.14
CA TYR A 281 -3.04 4.05 5.40
C TYR A 281 -3.78 2.87 6.09
N PRO A 282 -4.20 2.97 7.37
CA PRO A 282 -4.68 1.80 8.11
C PRO A 282 -6.00 1.25 7.55
N ARG A 283 -6.90 2.12 7.09
CA ARG A 283 -8.17 1.71 6.46
C ARG A 283 -7.94 0.98 5.14
N GLN A 284 -7.07 1.50 4.28
CA GLN A 284 -6.77 0.92 2.98
C GLN A 284 -6.03 -0.40 3.11
N ARG A 285 -5.09 -0.51 4.06
CA ARG A 285 -4.41 -1.77 4.39
C ARG A 285 -5.40 -2.82 4.87
N PHE A 286 -6.31 -2.47 5.77
CA PHE A 286 -7.38 -3.39 6.19
C PHE A 286 -8.28 -3.79 5.00
N PHE A 287 -8.74 -2.83 4.21
CA PHE A 287 -9.61 -3.08 3.07
C PHE A 287 -8.95 -4.00 2.02
N LEU A 288 -7.74 -3.67 1.57
CA LEU A 288 -7.04 -4.42 0.53
C LEU A 288 -6.42 -5.72 1.04
N GLY A 289 -5.95 -5.74 2.28
CA GLY A 289 -5.27 -6.89 2.88
C GLY A 289 -6.19 -7.91 3.56
N GLN A 290 -7.38 -7.51 4.00
CA GLN A 290 -8.33 -8.39 4.71
C GLN A 290 -9.66 -8.54 3.97
N VAL A 291 -10.30 -7.43 3.59
CA VAL A 291 -11.66 -7.47 3.00
C VAL A 291 -11.65 -8.13 1.62
N ILE A 292 -10.76 -7.70 0.73
CA ILE A 292 -10.67 -8.26 -0.64
C ILE A 292 -10.32 -9.76 -0.61
N PRO A 293 -9.27 -10.25 0.10
CA PRO A 293 -8.97 -11.67 0.16
C PRO A 293 -10.08 -12.51 0.82
N ALA A 294 -10.69 -12.02 1.90
CA ALA A 294 -11.80 -12.71 2.55
C ALA A 294 -12.98 -12.89 1.58
N MET A 295 -13.30 -11.86 0.81
CA MET A 295 -14.35 -11.91 -0.20
C MET A 295 -14.07 -12.96 -1.29
N ILE A 296 -12.82 -13.08 -1.75
CA ILE A 296 -12.44 -14.07 -2.77
C ILE A 296 -12.57 -15.48 -2.20
N SER A 297 -12.05 -15.72 -0.99
CA SER A 297 -12.10 -17.06 -0.36
C SER A 297 -13.52 -17.58 -0.10
N HIS A 298 -14.48 -16.70 0.21
CA HIS A 298 -15.87 -17.09 0.46
C HIS A 298 -16.62 -17.50 -0.82
N SER A 299 -16.25 -17.01 -2.01
CA SER A 299 -16.92 -17.46 -3.24
C SER A 299 -16.51 -18.87 -3.66
N HIS A 300 -15.29 -19.31 -3.35
CA HIS A 300 -14.87 -20.69 -3.62
C HIS A 300 -15.60 -21.72 -2.76
N LYS A 301 -16.12 -21.32 -1.59
CA LYS A 301 -16.90 -22.21 -0.71
C LYS A 301 -18.39 -22.31 -1.07
N ALA A 302 -18.90 -21.43 -1.94
CA ALA A 302 -20.32 -21.34 -2.27
C ALA A 302 -20.75 -22.12 -3.53
N ALA A 303 -19.87 -22.91 -4.16
CA ALA A 303 -20.23 -23.78 -5.30
C ALA A 303 -20.24 -25.25 -4.87
N PRO A 304 -21.42 -25.89 -4.89
CA PRO A 304 -21.79 -26.67 -6.07
C PRO A 304 -23.13 -26.24 -6.67
N ALA A 305 -23.17 -26.17 -8.01
CA ALA A 305 -24.38 -25.96 -8.78
C ALA A 305 -25.34 -27.16 -8.59
N MET A 306 -26.55 -26.91 -8.08
CA MET A 306 -27.65 -27.86 -8.22
C MET A 306 -28.07 -27.90 -9.69
N THR A 307 -27.76 -29.00 -10.37
CA THR A 307 -28.37 -29.36 -11.65
C THR A 307 -29.89 -29.47 -11.51
N PRO A 308 -30.69 -28.94 -12.45
CA PRO A 308 -32.14 -29.08 -12.40
C PRO A 308 -32.54 -30.48 -12.85
N THR A 309 -32.86 -31.36 -11.91
CA THR A 309 -33.58 -32.61 -12.20
C THR A 309 -35.02 -32.27 -12.58
N LYS A 310 -35.41 -32.64 -13.79
CA LYS A 310 -36.81 -32.72 -14.22
C LYS A 310 -37.54 -33.75 -13.36
N GLU A 311 -38.65 -33.36 -12.74
CA GLU A 311 -39.62 -34.29 -12.18
C GLU A 311 -41.00 -34.13 -12.87
N PRO A 312 -41.77 -35.22 -13.05
CA PRO A 312 -43.01 -35.22 -13.81
C PRO A 312 -44.21 -34.76 -12.96
N ALA A 313 -45.24 -34.30 -13.66
CA ALA A 313 -46.47 -33.76 -13.10
C ALA A 313 -47.29 -34.79 -12.32
N THR A 314 -47.69 -34.43 -11.09
CA THR A 314 -48.90 -34.95 -10.45
C THR A 314 -49.60 -33.88 -9.59
N THR A 315 -50.90 -33.82 -9.85
CA THR A 315 -52.06 -33.16 -9.21
C THR A 315 -51.98 -32.65 -7.76
N VAL A 316 -52.43 -31.39 -7.64
CA VAL A 316 -53.17 -30.67 -6.58
C VAL A 316 -53.50 -31.45 -5.29
N ASP A 317 -53.07 -30.91 -4.15
CA ASP A 317 -53.95 -30.81 -2.98
C ASP A 317 -53.66 -29.56 -2.15
N SER A 318 -54.72 -28.91 -1.67
CA SER A 318 -54.71 -27.60 -1.05
C SER A 318 -54.39 -27.67 0.45
N HIS A 319 -53.28 -27.07 0.89
CA HIS A 319 -53.17 -26.56 2.25
C HIS A 319 -52.39 -25.24 2.32
N ARG A 320 -53.12 -24.19 2.68
CA ARG A 320 -52.64 -22.87 3.04
C ARG A 320 -51.91 -22.96 4.38
N SER A 321 -50.58 -22.79 4.37
CA SER A 321 -49.78 -22.56 5.58
C SER A 321 -49.07 -21.21 5.43
N THR A 322 -49.49 -20.25 6.24
CA THR A 322 -48.88 -18.93 6.37
C THR A 322 -47.73 -19.00 7.36
N THR A 323 -46.49 -18.88 6.89
CA THR A 323 -45.31 -18.60 7.74
C THR A 323 -44.99 -17.10 7.70
N PRO A 324 -44.69 -16.45 8.84
CA PRO A 324 -44.38 -15.03 8.87
C PRO A 324 -42.90 -14.75 8.51
N PRO A 325 -42.58 -13.60 7.87
CA PRO A 325 -41.21 -13.21 7.58
C PRO A 325 -40.57 -12.59 8.83
N GLY A 326 -39.68 -13.30 9.52
CA GLY A 326 -39.04 -12.75 10.73
C GLY A 326 -37.70 -13.33 11.17
N GLY A 327 -37.24 -14.45 10.60
CA GLY A 327 -36.08 -15.17 11.14
C GLY A 327 -34.73 -14.45 11.01
N ILE A 328 -34.47 -13.78 9.89
CA ILE A 328 -33.14 -13.19 9.62
C ILE A 328 -32.98 -11.81 10.26
N ALA A 329 -34.03 -10.99 10.25
CA ALA A 329 -33.99 -9.66 10.86
C ALA A 329 -33.87 -9.73 12.39
N ALA A 330 -34.56 -10.68 13.04
CA ALA A 330 -34.45 -10.89 14.49
C ALA A 330 -33.07 -11.42 14.90
N LEU A 331 -32.46 -12.27 14.07
CA LEU A 331 -31.11 -12.78 14.29
C LEU A 331 -30.05 -11.67 14.17
N LEU A 332 -30.20 -10.78 13.18
CA LEU A 332 -29.32 -9.62 13.00
C LEU A 332 -29.45 -8.59 14.14
N GLN A 333 -30.66 -8.39 14.68
CA GLN A 333 -30.88 -7.53 15.85
C GLN A 333 -30.27 -8.11 17.14
N GLN A 334 -30.34 -9.43 17.34
CA GLN A 334 -29.67 -10.09 18.47
C GLN A 334 -28.13 -10.03 18.36
N LEU A 335 -27.57 -10.18 17.16
CA LEU A 335 -26.14 -10.06 16.92
C LEU A 335 -25.62 -8.62 17.12
N GLN A 336 -26.39 -7.61 16.73
CA GLN A 336 -26.06 -6.21 17.02
C GLN A 336 -26.15 -5.89 18.51
N GLY A 337 -27.20 -6.35 19.21
CA GLY A 337 -27.36 -6.13 20.65
C GLY A 337 -26.24 -6.73 21.50
N THR A 338 -25.73 -7.91 21.12
CA THR A 338 -24.62 -8.57 21.80
C THR A 338 -23.27 -7.87 21.55
N GLN A 339 -23.06 -7.32 20.35
CA GLN A 339 -21.88 -6.49 20.07
C GLN A 339 -21.86 -5.19 20.89
N TYR A 340 -23.00 -4.49 21.03
CA TYR A 340 -23.07 -3.29 21.87
C TYR A 340 -22.88 -3.59 23.36
N ALA A 341 -23.38 -4.72 23.86
CA ALA A 341 -23.15 -5.15 25.23
C ALA A 341 -21.66 -5.45 25.50
N LEU A 342 -20.98 -6.11 24.56
CA LEU A 342 -19.54 -6.38 24.64
C LEU A 342 -18.71 -5.08 24.64
N VAL A 343 -19.02 -4.13 23.76
CA VAL A 343 -18.36 -2.82 23.74
C VAL A 343 -18.60 -2.06 25.05
N GLY A 344 -19.82 -2.11 25.60
CA GLY A 344 -20.14 -1.50 26.90
C GLY A 344 -19.34 -2.10 28.06
N ILE A 345 -19.17 -3.43 28.08
CA ILE A 345 -18.34 -4.12 29.09
C ILE A 345 -16.87 -3.73 28.95
N ILE A 346 -16.34 -3.65 27.73
CA ILE A 346 -14.95 -3.24 27.47
C ILE A 346 -14.71 -1.80 27.96
N ILE A 347 -15.62 -0.87 27.66
CA ILE A 347 -15.52 0.52 28.12
C ILE A 347 -15.57 0.59 29.65
N ALA A 348 -16.46 -0.17 30.31
CA ALA A 348 -16.53 -0.22 31.76
C ALA A 348 -15.23 -0.76 32.39
N LEU A 349 -14.64 -1.81 31.81
CA LEU A 349 -13.36 -2.38 32.26
C LEU A 349 -12.21 -1.38 32.09
N VAL A 350 -12.15 -0.65 30.97
CA VAL A 350 -11.15 0.40 30.73
C VAL A 350 -11.29 1.54 31.74
N MET A 351 -12.52 1.95 32.09
CA MET A 351 -12.75 2.97 33.11
C MET A 351 -12.34 2.48 34.51
N VAL A 352 -12.61 1.23 34.86
CA VAL A 352 -12.18 0.64 36.15
C VAL A 352 -10.65 0.53 36.21
N LEU A 353 -9.99 0.09 35.15
CA LEU A 353 -8.53 0.04 35.04
C LEU A 353 -7.91 1.44 35.15
N SER A 354 -8.49 2.44 34.48
CA SER A 354 -8.03 3.83 34.57
C SER A 354 -8.19 4.40 35.99
N GLY A 355 -9.29 4.06 36.66
CA GLY A 355 -9.51 4.40 38.07
C GLY A 355 -8.49 3.76 39.01
N LEU A 356 -8.19 2.47 38.81
CA LEU A 356 -7.17 1.73 39.57
C LEU A 356 -5.77 2.32 39.36
N VAL A 357 -5.40 2.66 38.12
CA VAL A 357 -4.12 3.32 37.80
C VAL A 357 -4.03 4.69 38.49
N CYS A 358 -5.10 5.47 38.52
CA CYS A 358 -5.16 6.73 39.26
C CYS A 358 -5.00 6.54 40.78
N ILE A 359 -5.63 5.52 41.36
CA ILE A 359 -5.53 5.22 42.80
C ILE A 359 -4.12 4.77 43.17
N VAL A 360 -3.51 3.88 42.36
CA VAL A 360 -2.15 3.40 42.54
C VAL A 360 -1.14 4.54 42.34
N GLY A 361 -1.34 5.38 41.32
CA GLY A 361 -0.53 6.58 41.06
C GLY A 361 -0.58 7.59 42.23
N ARG A 362 -1.75 7.80 42.84
CA ARG A 362 -1.88 8.63 44.04
C ARG A 362 -1.17 8.04 45.27
N ARG A 363 -1.21 6.72 45.46
CA ARG A 363 -0.49 6.03 46.56
C ARG A 363 1.03 6.04 46.37
N LEU A 364 1.52 5.99 45.13
CA LEU A 364 2.95 6.12 44.80
C LEU A 364 3.44 7.58 44.89
N GLY A 365 2.58 8.55 44.56
CA GLY A 365 2.87 9.98 44.70
C GLY A 365 3.00 10.44 46.16
N THR A 366 2.20 9.87 47.08
CA THR A 366 2.31 10.16 48.52
C THR A 366 3.54 9.52 49.17
N THR A 367 4.01 8.38 48.68
CA THR A 367 5.27 7.76 49.16
C THR A 367 6.51 8.52 48.68
N LYS A 368 6.52 9.07 47.45
CA LYS A 368 7.63 9.92 46.98
C LYS A 368 7.77 11.25 47.75
N LYS A 369 6.65 11.87 48.16
CA LYS A 369 6.69 13.12 48.96
C LYS A 369 7.29 12.96 50.36
N LEU A 370 7.33 11.74 50.91
CA LEU A 370 7.98 11.44 52.19
C LEU A 370 9.51 11.24 52.05
N VAL A 371 10.02 10.98 50.84
CA VAL A 371 11.46 10.72 50.60
C VAL A 371 12.23 11.98 50.22
N THR A 372 11.59 13.02 49.68
CA THR A 372 12.28 14.24 49.18
C THR A 372 12.43 15.37 50.21
N LYS A 373 12.21 15.13 51.51
CA LYS A 373 12.44 16.14 52.57
C LYS A 373 13.75 15.86 53.30
N SER A 374 14.86 15.79 52.57
CA SER A 374 16.23 15.84 53.11
C SER A 374 17.23 16.02 51.96
N SER A 375 17.57 17.26 51.63
CA SER A 375 18.91 17.72 51.20
C SER A 375 18.84 19.17 50.74
N ASP A 376 19.45 20.03 51.55
CA ASP A 376 19.63 21.45 51.32
C ASP A 376 20.78 21.76 50.34
N GLU A 377 20.60 22.90 49.67
CA GLU A 377 21.57 23.88 49.15
C GLU A 377 23.03 23.50 48.88
N LYS A 378 23.49 23.76 47.64
CA LYS A 378 24.56 24.74 47.40
C LYS A 378 24.66 25.19 45.93
N THR A 379 24.61 26.50 45.77
CA THR A 379 24.83 27.32 44.58
C THR A 379 26.31 27.34 44.18
N MET A 380 26.63 27.23 42.88
CA MET A 380 27.89 27.75 42.33
C MET A 380 27.71 28.16 40.86
N SER A 381 27.82 29.46 40.63
CA SER A 381 27.94 30.12 39.32
C SER A 381 29.37 30.03 38.81
N TYR A 382 29.60 29.77 37.52
CA TYR A 382 30.80 30.22 36.81
C TYR A 382 30.56 30.47 35.31
N HIS A 383 31.35 31.43 34.83
CA HIS A 383 31.39 32.21 33.59
C HIS A 383 31.22 31.57 32.20
N ASN A 384 30.74 32.44 31.30
CA ASN A 384 30.92 32.46 29.84
C ASN A 384 32.38 32.31 29.40
N GLY A 385 32.60 31.48 28.38
CA GLY A 385 33.82 31.47 27.57
C GLY A 385 33.52 30.97 26.15
N ASN A 386 33.81 31.83 25.17
CA ASN A 386 33.75 31.55 23.72
C ASN A 386 34.68 30.39 23.32
N ILE A 387 34.22 29.57 22.36
CA ILE A 387 35.06 28.74 21.46
C ILE A 387 34.30 28.72 20.12
N ASP A 388 34.65 29.59 19.17
CA ASP A 388 35.67 29.45 18.12
C ASP A 388 35.39 28.32 17.11
N THR A 389 35.12 28.75 15.88
CA THR A 389 34.79 27.96 14.70
C THR A 389 36.03 27.88 13.80
N SER A 390 36.71 26.74 13.78
CA SER A 390 37.57 26.36 12.66
C SER A 390 37.68 24.84 12.51
N LEU A 391 37.48 24.42 11.24
CA LEU A 391 37.57 23.09 10.60
C LEU A 391 36.37 22.14 10.73
#